data_AF-X1UZR6-F1
#
_entry.id   AF-X1UZR6-F1
#
_cell.length_a   1.000
_cell.length_b   1.000
_cell.length_c   1.000
_cell.angle_alpha   90.00
_cell.angle_beta   90.00
_cell.angle_gamma   90.00
#
_symmetry.space_group_name_H-M   'P 1'
#
loop_
_entity.id
_entity.type
_entity.pdbx_description
1 polymer ?
#
loop_
_entity_poly.entity_id
_entity_poly.type
_entity_poly.pdbx_seq_one_letter_code
_entity_poly.pdbx_strand_id
1 'polypeptide(L)'
;YQLFARLVPRLRQGQDYVVDEKSRTVNLTEAGISNVEMMLRRERVLKSGNLYDPSNYLLTRYLGNALKAHVLFKRDREYMVKDGKVIIVDEFTGRMMFGRRYS
;
A
#
# COMPACT_ATOMS: atom_id res chain seq x y z
N TYR A 1 1.91 -6.49 -7.88
CA TYR A 1 2.49 -6.41 -6.52
C TYR A 1 3.90 -5.84 -6.49
N GLN A 2 4.91 -6.46 -7.13
CA GLN A 2 6.31 -5.97 -7.08
C GLN A 2 6.49 -4.52 -7.57
N LEU A 3 5.75 -4.14 -8.63
CA LEU A 3 5.78 -2.77 -9.15
C LEU A 3 5.41 -1.74 -8.07
N PHE A 4 4.25 -1.91 -7.43
CA PHE A 4 3.75 -0.99 -6.42
C PHE A 4 4.61 -0.99 -5.15
N ALA A 5 5.21 -2.12 -4.79
CA ALA A 5 6.19 -2.17 -3.69
C ALA A 5 7.42 -1.28 -3.93
N ARG A 6 7.77 -1.01 -5.20
CA ARG A 6 8.84 -0.08 -5.58
C ARG A 6 8.37 1.37 -5.73
N LEU A 7 7.11 1.58 -6.12
CA LEU A 7 6.55 2.92 -6.33
C LEU A 7 6.12 3.59 -5.02
N VAL A 8 5.44 2.85 -4.14
CA VAL A 8 4.88 3.37 -2.88
C VAL A 8 5.91 4.05 -1.97
N PRO A 9 7.14 3.52 -1.78
CA PRO A 9 8.16 4.19 -0.95
C PRO A 9 8.61 5.56 -1.49
N ARG A 10 8.27 5.90 -2.74
CA ARG A 10 8.59 7.21 -3.34
C ARG A 10 7.52 8.27 -3.03
N LEU A 11 6.36 7.86 -2.54
CA LEU A 11 5.27 8.76 -2.14
C LEU A 11 5.55 9.34 -0.76
N ARG A 12 5.15 10.59 -0.55
CA ARG A 12 5.37 11.34 0.69
C ARG A 12 4.07 11.55 1.46
N GLN A 13 4.10 11.22 2.75
CA GLN A 13 3.00 11.53 3.65
C GLN A 13 2.79 13.05 3.77
N GLY A 14 1.53 13.49 3.75
CA GLY A 14 1.12 14.90 3.80
C GLY A 14 1.14 15.60 2.44
N GLN A 15 1.86 15.05 1.45
CA GLN A 15 1.86 15.57 0.07
C GLN A 15 1.09 14.66 -0.87
N ASP A 16 1.48 13.38 -0.96
CA ASP A 16 0.92 12.40 -1.90
C ASP A 16 -0.21 11.57 -1.26
N TYR A 17 -0.17 11.39 0.06
CA TYR A 17 -1.20 10.66 0.78
C TYR A 17 -1.36 11.19 2.20
N VAL A 18 -2.55 10.98 2.75
CA VAL A 18 -2.90 11.29 4.14
C VAL A 18 -3.25 9.99 4.85
N VAL A 19 -2.82 9.90 6.11
CA VAL A 19 -3.08 8.76 6.98
C VAL A 19 -4.07 9.22 8.04
N ASP A 20 -5.18 8.50 8.16
CA ASP A 20 -6.07 8.64 9.29
C ASP A 20 -5.78 7.49 10.26
N GLU A 21 -5.06 7.81 11.33
CA GLU A 21 -4.68 6.84 12.37
C GLU A 21 -5.88 6.33 13.17
N LYS A 22 -6.96 7.12 13.29
CA LYS A 22 -8.17 6.72 14.03
C LYS A 22 -8.92 5.64 13.27
N SER A 23 -9.08 5.81 11.96
CA SER A 23 -9.75 4.83 11.10
C SER A 23 -8.81 3.77 10.52
N ARG A 24 -7.49 3.90 10.72
CA ARG A 24 -6.45 3.09 10.07
C ARG A 24 -6.67 3.02 8.56
N THR A 25 -6.93 4.17 7.95
CA THR A 25 -7.09 4.31 6.50
C THR A 25 -5.99 5.19 5.91
N VAL A 26 -5.67 4.94 4.64
CA VAL A 26 -4.72 5.76 3.88
C VAL A 26 -5.40 6.19 2.60
N ASN A 27 -5.44 7.51 2.36
CA ASN A 27 -6.09 8.11 1.21
C ASN A 27 -5.07 8.91 0.41
N LEU A 28 -5.08 8.77 -0.91
CA LEU A 28 -4.24 9.58 -1.79
C LEU A 28 -4.80 11.01 -1.86
N THR A 29 -3.90 11.99 -1.95
CA THR A 29 -4.27 13.37 -2.29
C THR A 29 -4.35 13.51 -3.81
N GLU A 30 -4.90 14.63 -4.29
CA GLU A 30 -4.86 14.96 -5.73
C GLU A 30 -3.43 14.99 -6.29
N ALA A 31 -2.49 15.54 -5.53
CA ALA A 31 -1.08 15.55 -5.91
C ALA A 31 -0.51 14.13 -6.02
N GLY A 32 -0.85 13.26 -5.07
CA GLY A 32 -0.42 11.86 -5.09
C GLY A 32 -1.03 11.07 -6.23
N ILE A 33 -2.30 11.32 -6.56
CA ILE A 33 -2.96 10.71 -7.73
C ILE A 33 -2.19 11.08 -9.00
N SER A 34 -1.91 12.38 -9.20
CA SER A 34 -1.15 12.86 -10.37
C SER A 34 0.26 12.27 -10.44
N ASN A 35 0.97 12.21 -9.31
CA ASN A 35 2.29 11.60 -9.22
C ASN A 35 2.26 10.11 -9.55
N VAL A 36 1.30 9.36 -9.01
CA VAL A 36 1.15 7.93 -9.30
C VAL A 36 0.79 7.70 -10.77
N GLU A 37 -0.12 8.47 -11.35
CA GLU A 37 -0.42 8.40 -12.78
C GLU A 37 0.83 8.62 -13.63
N MET A 38 1.63 9.63 -13.31
CA MET A 38 2.89 9.90 -14.00
C MET A 38 3.85 8.71 -13.89
N MET A 39 3.98 8.11 -12.70
CA MET A 39 4.81 6.92 -12.49
C MET A 39 4.29 5.72 -13.30
N LEU A 40 2.98 5.47 -13.30
CA LEU A 40 2.37 4.34 -14.02
C LEU A 40 2.44 4.51 -15.54
N ARG A 41 2.33 5.75 -16.06
CA ARG A 41 2.56 6.06 -17.47
C ARG A 41 4.01 5.76 -17.88
N ARG A 42 4.98 6.14 -17.06
CA ARG A 42 6.41 5.83 -17.30
C ARG A 42 6.68 4.33 -17.36
N GLU A 43 6.00 3.57 -16.52
CA GLU A 43 6.10 2.09 -16.48
C GLU A 43 5.26 1.42 -17.58
N ARG A 44 4.52 2.20 -18.41
CA ARG A 44 3.65 1.73 -19.50
C ARG A 44 2.58 0.72 -19.06
N VAL A 45 2.13 0.82 -17.81
CA VAL A 45 1.10 -0.06 -17.24
C VAL A 45 -0.27 0.61 -17.13
N LEU A 46 -0.32 1.94 -17.19
CA LEU A 46 -1.58 2.68 -17.19
C LEU A 46 -2.27 2.51 -18.55
N LYS A 47 -3.42 1.83 -18.57
CA LYS A 47 -4.07 1.44 -19.82
C LYS A 47 -4.89 2.55 -20.46
N SER A 48 -5.48 3.41 -19.65
CA SER A 48 -6.38 4.47 -20.11
C SER A 48 -6.12 5.78 -19.35
N GLY A 49 -6.78 6.86 -19.78
CA GLY A 49 -6.41 8.25 -19.47
C GLY A 49 -6.02 8.53 -18.03
N ASN A 50 -6.70 7.96 -17.03
CA ASN A 50 -6.48 8.25 -15.61
C ASN A 50 -6.50 6.99 -14.71
N LEU A 51 -6.06 7.13 -13.47
CA LEU A 51 -5.96 6.04 -12.49
C LEU A 51 -7.31 5.41 -12.14
N TYR A 52 -8.39 6.20 -12.13
CA TYR A 52 -9.71 5.77 -11.67
C TYR A 52 -10.60 5.19 -12.76
N ASP A 53 -10.09 5.08 -13.98
CA ASP A 53 -10.79 4.43 -15.07
C ASP A 53 -11.10 2.95 -14.73
N PRO A 54 -12.29 2.44 -15.09
CA PRO A 54 -12.66 1.04 -14.85
C PRO A 54 -11.64 0.02 -15.36
N SER A 55 -10.94 0.31 -16.45
CA SER A 55 -9.89 -0.55 -17.01
C SER A 55 -8.64 -0.66 -16.12
N ASN A 56 -8.45 0.30 -15.21
CA ASN A 56 -7.35 0.39 -14.24
C ASN A 56 -7.76 -0.03 -12.82
N TYR A 57 -8.98 -0.54 -12.61
CA TYR A 57 -9.49 -0.96 -11.29
C TYR A 57 -8.50 -1.84 -10.50
N LEU A 58 -7.89 -2.82 -11.17
CA LEU A 58 -6.89 -3.70 -10.54
C LEU A 58 -5.63 -2.93 -10.10
N LEU A 59 -5.18 -1.95 -10.88
CA LEU A 59 -4.03 -1.11 -10.52
C LEU A 59 -4.34 -0.30 -9.27
N THR A 60 -5.51 0.31 -9.20
CA THR A 60 -5.95 1.10 -8.04
C THR A 60 -6.08 0.24 -6.79
N ARG A 61 -6.62 -0.98 -6.91
CA ARG A 61 -6.67 -1.93 -5.79
C ARG A 61 -5.27 -2.35 -5.32
N TYR A 62 -4.36 -2.67 -6.23
CA TYR A 62 -2.99 -3.03 -5.86
C TYR A 62 -2.20 -1.87 -5.26
N LEU A 63 -2.38 -0.66 -5.78
CA LEU A 63 -1.81 0.56 -5.23
C LEU A 63 -2.29 0.79 -3.79
N GLY A 64 -3.60 0.76 -3.57
CA GLY A 64 -4.20 0.94 -2.25
C GLY A 64 -3.68 -0.09 -1.24
N ASN A 65 -3.62 -1.37 -1.63
CA ASN A 65 -3.08 -2.42 -0.78
C ASN A 65 -1.59 -2.23 -0.47
N ALA A 66 -0.78 -1.86 -1.47
CA ALA A 66 0.65 -1.63 -1.27
C ALA A 66 0.91 -0.39 -0.40
N LEU A 67 0.13 0.68 -0.59
CA LEU A 67 0.21 1.90 0.21
C LEU A 67 -0.18 1.62 1.66
N LYS A 68 -1.30 0.91 1.86
CA LYS A 68 -1.73 0.47 3.19
C LYS A 68 -0.68 -0.41 3.85
N ALA A 69 -0.13 -1.39 3.14
CA ALA A 69 0.95 -2.27 3.60
C ALA A 69 2.18 -1.48 4.07
N HIS A 70 2.64 -0.51 3.27
CA HIS A 70 3.84 0.27 3.59
C HIS A 70 3.65 1.24 4.77
N VAL A 71 2.47 1.83 4.85
CA VAL A 71 2.18 2.91 5.79
C VAL A 71 1.71 2.37 7.13
N LEU A 72 0.76 1.44 7.14
CA LEU A 72 0.10 0.96 8.36
C LEU A 72 0.69 -0.31 8.95
N PHE A 73 1.46 -1.09 8.18
CA PHE A 73 2.06 -2.32 8.66
C PHE A 73 3.58 -2.15 8.71
N LYS A 74 4.10 -1.99 9.92
CA LYS A 74 5.52 -1.88 10.21
C LYS A 74 6.04 -3.24 10.67
N ARG A 75 7.26 -3.53 10.23
CA ARG A 75 7.99 -4.70 10.70
C ARG A 75 8.23 -4.54 12.20
N ASP A 76 8.14 -5.65 12.92
CA ASP A 76 8.37 -5.75 14.37
C ASP A 76 7.28 -5.08 15.25
N ARG A 77 6.21 -4.55 14.64
CA ARG A 77 4.97 -4.13 15.31
C ARG A 77 3.77 -4.96 14.87
N GLU A 78 3.38 -4.84 13.60
CA GLU A 78 2.18 -5.53 13.09
C GLU A 78 2.52 -6.89 12.47
N TYR A 79 3.76 -7.09 12.03
CA TYR A 79 4.23 -8.37 11.50
C TYR A 79 5.73 -8.57 11.70
N MET A 80 6.17 -9.83 11.71
CA MET A 80 7.59 -10.19 11.59
C MET A 80 7.82 -11.07 10.36
N VAL A 81 9.08 -11.10 9.89
CA VAL A 81 9.52 -12.07 8.89
C VAL A 81 10.37 -13.12 9.59
N LYS A 82 9.91 -14.37 9.60
CA LYS A 82 10.64 -15.50 10.17
C LYS A 82 10.64 -16.66 9.17
N ASP A 83 11.82 -17.22 8.89
CA ASP A 83 11.99 -18.31 7.92
C ASP A 83 11.40 -18.00 6.53
N GLY A 84 11.53 -16.74 6.09
CA GLY A 84 10.98 -16.24 4.83
C GLY A 84 9.45 -16.09 4.80
N LYS A 85 8.76 -16.32 5.93
CA LYS A 85 7.30 -16.18 6.06
C LYS A 85 6.94 -14.94 6.85
N VAL A 86 5.89 -14.25 6.39
CA VAL A 86 5.28 -13.14 7.13
C VAL A 86 4.36 -13.73 8.19
N ILE A 87 4.62 -13.39 9.46
CA ILE A 87 3.82 -13.79 10.62
C ILE A 87 3.20 -12.53 11.21
N ILE A 88 1.88 -12.54 11.38
CA ILE A 88 1.15 -11.42 11.98
C ILE A 88 1.39 -11.42 13.49
N VAL A 89 1.62 -10.24 14.05
CA VAL A 89 1.78 -10.03 15.50
C VAL A 89 0.49 -9.41 16.04
N ASP A 90 -0.04 -9.98 17.11
CA ASP A 90 -1.18 -9.42 17.83
C ASP A 90 -0.78 -8.15 18.59
N GLU A 91 -1.47 -7.03 18.32
CA GLU A 91 -1.11 -5.70 18.83
C GLU A 91 -1.30 -5.56 20.35
N PHE A 92 -2.15 -6.38 20.97
CA PHE A 92 -2.42 -6.33 22.42
C PHE A 92 -1.51 -7.25 23.24
N THR A 93 -1.18 -8.42 22.70
CA THR A 93 -0.50 -9.49 23.45
C THR A 93 0.89 -9.82 22.92
N GLY A 94 1.28 -9.30 21.74
CA GLY A 94 2.54 -9.63 21.06
C GLY A 94 2.61 -11.07 20.56
N ARG A 95 1.50 -11.83 20.60
CA ARG A 95 1.47 -13.24 20.18
C ARG A 95 1.64 -13.36 18.67
N MET A 96 2.46 -14.33 18.27
CA MET A 96 2.64 -14.71 16.87
C MET A 96 1.43 -15.50 16.37
N MET A 97 0.73 -14.96 15.38
CA MET A 97 -0.43 -15.60 14.77
C MET A 97 -0.05 -16.33 13.49
N PHE A 98 0.38 -17.58 13.65
CA PHE A 98 0.72 -18.47 12.53
C PHE A 98 -0.53 -18.81 11.70
N GLY A 99 -0.39 -18.83 10.37
CA GLY A 99 -1.45 -19.23 9.43
C GLY A 99 -2.48 -18.14 9.09
N ARG A 100 -2.48 -16.99 9.78
CA ARG A 100 -3.36 -15.86 9.43
C ARG A 100 -2.76 -15.03 8.28
N ARG A 101 -3.63 -14.54 7.40
CA ARG A 101 -3.28 -13.64 6.28
C ARG A 101 -4.17 -12.41 6.29
N TYR A 102 -3.61 -11.24 6.03
CA TYR A 102 -4.40 -10.04 5.75
C TYR A 102 -5.12 -10.22 4.41
N SER A 103 -6.40 -9.83 4.37
CA SER A 103 -7.22 -9.81 3.15
C SER A 103 -7.18 -8.46 2.44
#